data_AF-A0A847R677-F1
#
_entry.id   AF-A0A847R677-F1
#
_cell.length_a   1.000
_cell.length_b   1.000
_cell.length_c   1.000
_cell.angle_alpha   90.00
_cell.angle_beta   90.00
_cell.angle_gamma   90.00
#
_symmetry.space_group_name_H-M   'P 1'
#
loop_
_entity.id
_entity.type
_entity.pdbx_description
1 polymer ?
#
loop_
_entity_poly.entity_id
_entity_poly.type
_entity_poly.pdbx_seq_one_letter_code
_entity_poly.pdbx_strand_id
1 'polypeptide(L)'
;MNDQAKADKKRQQDKERQRAKRARDAEKKSELGIHEYRVPLSQAESETLAELCAYRGGAEPYDAAEFIATLIRREKQRADEEKKHLGTCDFCGEPLPLGCKNGLGIPKLKGVGGCFYTREERKLRL
;
A
#
# COMPACT_ATOMS: atom_id res chain seq x y z
N MET A 1 27.22 -36.55 30.38
CA MET A 1 26.03 -35.65 30.35
C MET A 1 26.42 -34.19 30.10
N ASN A 2 27.06 -33.83 28.96
CA ASN A 2 27.55 -32.44 28.79
C ASN A 2 27.50 -31.87 27.36
N ASP A 3 27.07 -32.66 26.35
CA ASP A 3 27.03 -32.20 24.96
C ASP A 3 25.74 -31.47 24.60
N GLN A 4 24.61 -31.88 25.18
CA GLN A 4 23.32 -31.19 25.02
C GLN A 4 23.37 -29.76 25.59
N ALA A 5 23.95 -29.57 26.79
CA ALA A 5 24.12 -28.25 27.40
C ALA A 5 25.01 -27.31 26.56
N LYS A 6 26.05 -27.83 25.90
CA LYS A 6 26.90 -27.05 24.98
C LYS A 6 26.16 -26.68 23.69
N ALA A 7 25.40 -27.62 23.13
CA ALA A 7 24.58 -27.38 21.93
C ALA A 7 23.48 -26.33 22.18
N ASP A 8 22.81 -26.39 23.34
CA ASP A 8 21.81 -25.41 23.74
C ASP A 8 22.41 -24.03 23.97
N LYS A 9 23.58 -23.95 24.62
CA LYS A 9 24.31 -22.67 24.80
C LYS A 9 24.71 -22.04 23.47
N LYS A 10 25.19 -22.84 22.51
CA LYS A 10 25.51 -22.37 21.15
C LYS A 10 24.25 -21.87 20.42
N ARG A 11 23.15 -22.61 20.50
CA ARG A 11 21.85 -22.21 19.91
C ARG A 11 21.31 -20.92 20.53
N GLN A 12 21.52 -20.71 21.83
CA GLN A 12 21.17 -19.48 22.54
C GLN A 12 21.99 -18.29 22.01
N GLN A 13 23.31 -18.45 21.89
CA GLN A 13 24.21 -17.43 21.35
C GLN A 13 23.91 -17.08 19.89
N ASP A 14 23.58 -18.06 19.06
CA ASP A 14 23.21 -17.84 17.66
C ASP A 14 21.89 -17.06 17.56
N LYS A 15 20.91 -17.36 18.42
CA LYS A 15 19.65 -16.59 18.51
C LYS A 15 19.90 -15.14 18.94
N GLU A 16 20.76 -14.90 19.92
CA GLU A 16 21.13 -13.56 20.37
C GLU A 16 21.85 -12.77 19.28
N ARG A 17 22.81 -13.39 18.59
CA ARG A 17 23.50 -12.79 17.44
C ARG A 17 22.52 -12.42 16.33
N GLN A 18 21.58 -13.32 16.02
CA GLN A 18 20.57 -13.09 14.99
C GLN A 18 19.59 -11.96 15.39
N ARG A 19 19.21 -11.87 16.67
CA ARG A 19 18.40 -10.76 17.20
C ARG A 19 19.14 -9.43 17.11
N ALA A 20 20.40 -9.38 17.54
CA ALA A 20 21.22 -8.18 17.47
C ALA A 20 21.43 -7.71 16.01
N LYS A 21 21.63 -8.66 15.07
CA LYS A 21 21.70 -8.35 13.64
C LYS A 21 20.38 -7.75 13.14
N ARG A 22 19.25 -8.38 13.44
CA ARG A 22 17.93 -7.88 13.05
C ARG A 22 17.62 -6.49 13.62
N ALA A 23 18.03 -6.24 14.87
CA ALA A 23 17.85 -4.93 15.49
C ALA A 23 18.67 -3.84 14.76
N ARG A 24 19.96 -4.11 14.48
CA ARG A 24 20.81 -3.21 13.70
C ARG A 24 20.29 -2.98 12.28
N ASP A 25 19.81 -4.03 11.63
CA ASP A 25 19.25 -3.92 10.28
C ASP A 25 17.94 -3.11 10.30
N ALA A 26 17.09 -3.27 11.32
CA ALA A 26 15.88 -2.48 11.48
C ALA A 26 16.17 -1.00 11.77
N GLU A 27 17.16 -0.71 12.61
CA GLU A 27 17.63 0.65 12.91
C GLU A 27 18.12 1.36 11.64
N LYS A 28 19.01 0.71 10.88
CA LYS A 28 19.49 1.23 9.59
C LYS A 28 18.36 1.46 8.58
N LYS A 29 17.41 0.52 8.49
CA LYS A 29 16.22 0.68 7.63
C LYS A 29 15.40 1.90 8.07
N SER A 30 15.20 2.09 9.37
CA SER A 30 14.49 3.25 9.92
C SER A 30 15.19 4.56 9.61
N GLU A 31 16.52 4.64 9.77
CA GLU A 31 17.31 5.83 9.43
C GLU A 31 17.19 6.20 7.94
N LEU A 32 17.08 5.19 7.07
CA LEU A 32 16.89 5.36 5.63
C LEU A 32 15.42 5.56 5.22
N GLY A 33 14.48 5.61 6.18
CA GLY A 33 13.05 5.71 5.89
C GLY A 33 12.45 4.50 5.17
N ILE A 34 13.12 3.35 5.22
CA ILE A 34 12.69 2.11 4.60
C ILE A 34 11.71 1.39 5.54
N HIS A 35 10.47 1.24 5.08
CA HIS A 35 9.44 0.50 5.78
C HIS A 35 9.23 -0.89 5.17
N GLU A 36 9.14 -1.92 6.01
CA GLU A 36 8.86 -3.30 5.59
C GLU A 36 7.38 -3.61 5.85
N TYR A 37 6.65 -3.98 4.80
CA TYR A 37 5.26 -4.41 4.88
C TYR A 37 5.18 -5.92 4.65
N ARG A 38 4.47 -6.63 5.53
CA ARG A 38 4.21 -8.07 5.38
C ARG A 38 2.76 -8.27 5.02
N VAL A 39 2.53 -8.85 3.84
CA VAL A 39 1.20 -9.12 3.32
C VAL A 39 1.07 -10.64 3.20
N PRO A 40 0.20 -11.28 4.01
CA PRO A 40 -0.10 -12.69 3.80
C PRO A 40 -0.89 -12.83 2.50
N LEU A 41 -0.46 -13.73 1.63
CA LEU A 41 -1.16 -14.06 0.39
C LEU A 41 -1.74 -15.46 0.51
N SER A 42 -2.94 -15.66 -0.01
CA SER A 42 -3.46 -16.99 -0.30
C SER A 42 -2.61 -17.68 -1.37
N GLN A 43 -2.80 -18.99 -1.52
CA GLN A 43 -2.10 -19.76 -2.55
C GLN A 43 -2.40 -19.21 -3.95
N ALA A 44 -3.68 -18.94 -4.25
CA ALA A 44 -4.09 -18.41 -5.55
C ALA A 44 -3.47 -17.04 -5.85
N GLU A 45 -3.39 -16.14 -4.85
CA GLU A 45 -2.74 -14.85 -5.00
C GLU A 45 -1.23 -14.99 -5.22
N SER A 46 -0.59 -15.96 -4.57
CA SER A 46 0.85 -16.22 -4.72
C SER A 46 1.18 -16.77 -6.11
N GLU A 47 0.34 -17.67 -6.63
CA GLU A 47 0.46 -18.21 -7.99
C GLU A 47 0.23 -17.11 -9.04
N THR A 48 -0.79 -16.27 -8.82
CA THR A 48 -1.06 -15.10 -9.68
C THR A 48 0.11 -14.13 -9.69
N LEU A 49 0.73 -13.86 -8.53
CA LEU A 49 1.89 -12.99 -8.45
C LEU A 49 3.07 -13.54 -9.25
N ALA A 50 3.34 -14.84 -9.17
CA ALA A 50 4.42 -15.49 -9.92
C ALA A 50 4.18 -15.41 -11.44
N GLU A 51 2.94 -15.65 -11.89
CA GLU A 51 2.55 -15.50 -13.30
C GLU A 51 2.77 -14.06 -13.80
N LEU A 52 2.32 -13.07 -13.03
CA LEU A 52 2.47 -11.66 -13.38
C LEU A 52 3.94 -11.23 -13.45
N CYS A 53 4.78 -11.71 -12.52
CA CYS A 53 6.21 -11.46 -12.53
C CYS A 53 6.88 -11.98 -13.81
N ALA A 54 6.56 -13.22 -14.21
CA ALA A 54 7.05 -13.80 -15.46
C ALA A 54 6.55 -13.02 -16.69
N TYR A 55 5.24 -12.75 -16.75
CA TYR A 55 4.62 -12.05 -17.88
C TYR A 55 5.19 -10.64 -18.08
N ARG A 56 5.49 -9.91 -17.00
CA ARG A 56 5.96 -8.51 -17.06
C ARG A 56 7.48 -8.36 -17.10
N GLY A 57 8.25 -9.33 -16.62
CA GLY A 57 9.72 -9.33 -16.67
C GLY A 57 10.28 -9.71 -18.04
N GLY A 58 9.51 -10.44 -18.85
CA GLY A 58 9.95 -10.81 -20.19
C GLY A 58 11.02 -11.89 -20.15
N ALA A 59 12.26 -11.56 -20.53
CA ALA A 59 13.36 -12.52 -20.60
C ALA A 59 13.82 -13.02 -19.22
N GLU A 60 13.76 -12.15 -18.21
CA GLU A 60 14.03 -12.49 -16.81
C GLU A 60 12.80 -12.10 -15.98
N PRO A 61 12.11 -13.04 -15.34
CA PRO A 61 10.99 -12.74 -14.47
C PRO A 61 11.40 -11.80 -13.34
N TYR A 62 10.55 -10.82 -13.02
CA TYR A 62 10.78 -9.99 -11.85
C TYR A 62 10.75 -10.81 -10.56
N ASP A 63 11.51 -10.40 -9.55
CA ASP A 63 11.20 -10.82 -8.19
C ASP A 63 9.91 -10.10 -7.69
N ALA A 64 9.28 -10.65 -6.66
CA ALA A 64 8.04 -10.09 -6.12
C ALA A 64 8.18 -8.64 -5.61
N ALA A 65 9.31 -8.31 -4.99
CA ALA A 65 9.56 -6.97 -4.46
C ALA A 65 9.79 -5.95 -5.58
N GLU A 66 10.54 -6.33 -6.61
CA GLU A 66 10.76 -5.53 -7.82
C GLU A 66 9.44 -5.28 -8.56
N PHE A 67 8.62 -6.32 -8.70
CA PHE A 67 7.32 -6.21 -9.33
C PHE A 67 6.40 -5.23 -8.57
N ILE A 68 6.29 -5.38 -7.25
CA ILE A 68 5.48 -4.49 -6.40
C ILE A 68 6.01 -3.05 -6.46
N ALA A 69 7.32 -2.84 -6.37
CA ALA A 69 7.92 -1.51 -6.47
C ALA A 69 7.62 -0.86 -7.84
N THR A 70 7.62 -1.65 -8.91
CA THR A 70 7.28 -1.19 -10.25
C THR A 70 5.81 -0.85 -10.39
N LEU A 71 4.91 -1.64 -9.79
CA LEU A 71 3.48 -1.33 -9.74
C LEU A 71 3.23 0.02 -9.03
N ILE A 72 3.86 0.26 -7.88
CA ILE A 72 3.71 1.53 -7.14
C ILE A 72 4.14 2.72 -8.01
N ARG A 73 5.27 2.62 -8.71
CA ARG A 73 5.76 3.69 -9.58
C ARG A 73 4.79 3.98 -10.73
N ARG A 74 4.31 2.93 -11.41
CA ARG A 74 3.35 3.05 -12.52
C ARG A 74 2.01 3.61 -12.05
N GLU A 75 1.53 3.15 -10.91
CA GLU A 75 0.27 3.62 -10.34
C GLU A 75 0.36 5.10 -9.96
N LYS A 76 1.49 5.53 -9.39
CA LYS A 76 1.72 6.95 -9.12
C LYS A 76 1.68 7.80 -10.40
N GLN A 77 2.31 7.33 -11.48
CA GLN A 77 2.30 8.03 -12.77
C GLN A 77 0.87 8.16 -13.31
N ARG A 78 0.09 7.06 -13.31
CA ARG A 78 -1.31 7.06 -13.73
C ARG A 78 -2.15 8.00 -12.90
N ALA A 79 -2.03 7.94 -11.57
CA ALA A 79 -2.75 8.82 -10.67
C ALA A 79 -2.38 10.30 -10.86
N ASP A 80 -1.13 10.61 -11.21
CA ASP A 80 -0.72 11.98 -11.51
C ASP A 80 -1.25 12.48 -12.85
N GLU A 81 -1.31 11.62 -13.86
CA GLU A 81 -1.94 11.92 -15.15
C GLU A 81 -3.44 12.17 -14.97
N GLU A 82 -4.14 11.29 -14.25
CA GLU A 82 -5.55 11.47 -13.90
C GLU A 82 -5.80 12.81 -13.21
N LYS A 83 -4.97 13.15 -12.20
CA LYS A 83 -5.09 14.43 -11.48
C LYS A 83 -4.93 15.67 -12.35
N LYS A 84 -4.17 15.60 -13.46
CA LYS A 84 -4.05 16.74 -14.40
C LYS A 84 -5.34 16.98 -15.18
N HIS A 85 -6.13 15.93 -15.40
CA HIS A 85 -7.41 16.00 -16.11
C HIS A 85 -8.61 16.18 -15.16
N LEU A 86 -8.40 16.02 -13.86
CA LEU A 86 -9.41 16.30 -12.86
C LEU A 86 -9.60 17.82 -12.71
N GLY A 87 -10.82 18.28 -13.01
CA GLY A 87 -11.25 19.63 -12.75
C GLY A 87 -11.85 19.81 -11.36
N THR A 88 -12.73 20.78 -11.24
CA THR A 88 -13.56 20.99 -10.05
C THR A 88 -14.92 20.36 -10.24
N CYS A 89 -15.60 20.02 -9.15
CA CYS A 89 -17.00 19.63 -9.20
C CYS A 89 -17.87 20.76 -9.77
N ASP A 90 -18.68 20.48 -10.78
CA ASP A 90 -19.59 21.46 -11.40
C ASP A 90 -20.62 22.05 -10.41
N PHE A 91 -20.92 21.30 -9.35
CA PHE A 91 -21.88 21.71 -8.34
C PHE A 91 -21.22 22.53 -7.21
N CYS A 92 -20.27 21.97 -6.46
CA CYS A 92 -19.69 22.68 -5.30
C CYS A 92 -18.45 23.53 -5.63
N GLY A 93 -17.82 23.31 -6.79
CA GLY A 93 -16.59 23.98 -7.20
C GLY A 93 -15.33 23.45 -6.52
N GLU A 94 -15.41 22.36 -5.76
CA GLU A 94 -14.26 21.78 -5.06
C GLU A 94 -13.39 20.93 -6.00
N PRO A 95 -12.06 20.88 -5.77
CA PRO A 95 -11.15 20.11 -6.59
C PRO A 95 -11.36 18.61 -6.44
N LEU A 96 -11.49 17.90 -7.56
CA LEU A 96 -11.49 16.44 -7.58
C LEU A 96 -10.05 15.92 -7.39
N PRO A 97 -9.82 14.77 -6.72
CA PRO A 97 -10.79 13.79 -6.22
C PRO A 97 -11.06 13.92 -4.71
N LEU A 98 -10.80 15.08 -4.09
CA LEU A 98 -10.88 15.27 -2.63
C LEU A 98 -12.30 15.05 -2.05
N GLY A 99 -13.31 15.00 -2.92
CA GLY A 99 -14.72 14.88 -2.58
C GLY A 99 -15.31 16.24 -2.21
N CYS A 100 -16.64 16.32 -2.09
CA CYS A 100 -17.33 17.55 -1.71
C CYS A 100 -17.30 17.70 -0.17
N LYS A 101 -16.20 18.23 0.37
CA LYS A 101 -16.01 18.55 1.78
C LYS A 101 -15.65 20.03 1.87
N ASN A 102 -16.63 20.86 2.23
CA ASN A 102 -16.48 22.31 2.40
C ASN A 102 -15.50 22.77 3.52
N GLY A 103 -14.39 22.08 3.80
CA GLY A 103 -13.51 22.34 4.94
C GLY A 103 -14.15 22.16 6.33
N LEU A 104 -15.47 21.89 6.39
CA LEU A 104 -16.28 21.88 7.62
C LEU A 104 -17.21 20.65 7.73
N GLY A 105 -17.05 19.64 6.87
CA GLY A 105 -17.77 18.36 6.97
C GLY A 105 -19.24 18.35 6.52
N ILE A 106 -19.79 19.48 6.05
CA ILE A 106 -21.14 19.55 5.46
C ILE A 106 -20.99 20.11 4.03
N PRO A 107 -21.41 19.39 2.97
CA PRO A 107 -21.33 19.88 1.60
C PRO A 107 -22.25 21.08 1.37
N LYS A 108 -21.87 22.01 0.48
CA LYS A 108 -22.66 23.21 0.15
C LYS A 108 -23.81 22.70 -0.71
N LEU A 109 -24.92 22.34 -0.05
CA LEU A 109 -26.11 21.82 -0.69
C LEU A 109 -26.67 22.88 -1.64
N LYS A 110 -26.42 22.76 -2.95
CA LYS A 110 -27.03 23.65 -3.95
C LYS A 110 -28.46 23.24 -4.32
N GLY A 111 -28.92 22.04 -3.90
CA GLY A 111 -30.29 21.58 -4.16
C GLY A 111 -30.59 21.25 -5.62
N VAL A 112 -29.55 21.00 -6.43
CA VAL A 112 -29.71 20.62 -7.84
C VAL A 112 -29.94 19.11 -7.92
N GLY A 113 -30.97 18.67 -8.66
CA GLY A 113 -31.35 17.25 -8.76
C GLY A 113 -30.27 16.34 -9.33
N GLY A 114 -29.27 16.89 -10.04
CA GLY A 114 -28.11 16.14 -10.57
C GLY A 114 -26.91 16.01 -9.63
N CYS A 115 -26.94 16.62 -8.44
CA CYS A 115 -25.86 16.49 -7.46
C CYS A 115 -26.08 15.26 -6.58
N PHE A 116 -25.04 14.44 -6.33
CA PHE A 116 -25.16 13.27 -5.46
C PHE A 116 -25.55 13.63 -4.02
N TYR A 117 -25.13 14.81 -3.54
CA TYR A 117 -25.62 15.42 -2.30
C TYR A 117 -26.96 16.12 -2.54
N THR A 118 -28.00 15.36 -2.92
CA THR A 118 -29.37 15.87 -2.87
C THR A 118 -29.88 15.86 -1.43
N ARG A 119 -30.98 16.57 -1.16
CA ARG A 119 -31.68 16.51 0.14
C ARG A 119 -32.10 15.07 0.51
N GLU A 120 -32.14 14.16 -0.46
CA GLU A 120 -32.54 12.76 -0.29
C GLU A 120 -31.36 11.78 -0.27
N GLU A 121 -30.11 12.25 -0.16
CA GLU A 121 -28.88 11.41 -0.17
C GLU A 121 -28.98 10.19 0.76
N ARG A 122 -29.60 10.33 1.94
CA ARG A 122 -29.81 9.21 2.88
C ARG A 122 -30.72 8.11 2.34
N LYS A 123 -31.65 8.41 1.43
CA LYS A 123 -32.55 7.42 0.80
C LYS A 123 -31.89 6.71 -0.39
N LEU A 124 -30.92 7.35 -1.03
CA LEU A 124 -30.22 6.83 -2.23
C LEU A 124 -28.99 5.95 -1.89
N ARG A 125 -28.60 5.87 -0.61
CA ARG A 125 -27.49 5.03 -0.12
C ARG A 125 -27.91 3.61 0.32
N LEU A 126 -29.11 3.16 -0.07
CA LEU A 126 -29.59 1.80 0.18
C LEU A 126 -29.07 0.81 -0.87
#